data_AF-A0A947V750-F1
#
_entry.id   AF-A0A947V750-F1
#
_cell.length_a   1.000
_cell.length_b   1.000
_cell.length_c   1.000
_cell.angle_alpha   90.00
_cell.angle_beta   90.00
_cell.angle_gamma   90.00
#
_symmetry.space_group_name_H-M   'P 1'
#
loop_
_entity.id
_entity.type
_entity.pdbx_description
1 polymer ?
#
loop_
_entity_poly.entity_id
_entity_poly.type
_entity_poly.pdbx_seq_one_letter_code
_entity_poly.pdbx_strand_id
1 'polypeptide(L)'
;MRNMHYQSSKHRPGLATADCMERAPRLGAREDWVAAAMDALDEIGEIVSNQCFSHPDALTQDRITAYALALMRLRECASAAGFERLMKACDALAVTVSRLIEDRSCACREKCEALTRFVVHAQAMIQMSTESAKRHTRRPLISPPLPAE
;
A
#
# COMPACT_ATOMS: atom_id res chain seq x y z
N MET A 1 68.75 -16.53 0.48
CA MET A 1 68.41 -17.51 -0.59
C MET A 1 66.95 -17.92 -0.40
N ARG A 2 66.23 -18.01 -1.52
CA ARG A 2 64.77 -18.18 -1.66
C ARG A 2 64.26 -19.50 -1.06
N ASN A 3 63.10 -19.46 -0.38
CA ASN A 3 61.90 -20.24 -0.72
C ASN A 3 60.86 -20.22 0.42
N MET A 4 59.66 -19.71 0.17
CA MET A 4 58.46 -20.50 0.47
C MET A 4 57.29 -20.03 -0.40
N HIS A 5 56.70 -21.01 -1.08
CA HIS A 5 55.71 -20.87 -2.13
C HIS A 5 54.38 -20.33 -1.60
N TYR A 6 53.86 -19.31 -2.28
CA TYR A 6 52.51 -18.80 -2.13
C TYR A 6 51.65 -19.43 -3.23
N GLN A 7 50.77 -20.40 -2.90
CA GLN A 7 49.68 -20.84 -3.78
C GLN A 7 48.66 -21.77 -3.09
N SER A 8 47.54 -21.18 -2.64
CA SER A 8 46.19 -21.75 -2.48
C SER A 8 45.36 -20.65 -1.80
N SER A 9 44.22 -20.18 -2.31
CA SER A 9 43.08 -20.94 -2.82
C SER A 9 42.38 -20.17 -3.94
N LYS A 10 42.02 -20.90 -4.99
CA LYS A 10 41.07 -20.45 -6.02
C LYS A 10 39.67 -20.39 -5.39
N HIS A 11 39.19 -19.20 -5.05
CA HIS A 11 37.75 -18.98 -4.90
C HIS A 11 37.19 -18.48 -6.22
N ARG A 12 36.54 -19.41 -6.94
CA ARG A 12 35.53 -19.11 -7.96
C ARG A 12 34.26 -18.70 -7.21
N PRO A 13 33.66 -17.53 -7.47
CA PRO A 13 32.24 -17.35 -7.31
C PRO A 13 31.61 -17.62 -8.69
N GLY A 14 31.14 -18.85 -8.85
CA GLY A 14 30.11 -19.13 -9.84
C GLY A 14 28.78 -18.56 -9.35
N LEU A 15 28.02 -18.00 -10.30
CA LEU A 15 26.58 -17.79 -10.28
C LEU A 15 25.95 -17.30 -8.96
N ALA A 16 25.66 -16.00 -8.94
CA ALA A 16 24.33 -15.53 -8.56
C ALA A 16 24.10 -14.19 -9.27
N THR A 17 23.90 -14.22 -10.59
CA THR A 17 22.98 -13.24 -11.16
C THR A 17 21.66 -13.51 -10.46
N ALA A 18 21.37 -12.70 -9.44
CA ALA A 18 20.05 -12.57 -8.87
C ALA A 18 19.14 -12.34 -10.07
N ASP A 19 18.41 -13.39 -10.38
CA ASP A 19 17.31 -13.41 -11.28
C ASP A 19 16.32 -12.41 -10.69
N CYS A 20 16.45 -11.14 -11.07
CA CYS A 20 15.39 -10.16 -11.01
C CYS A 20 14.34 -10.58 -12.05
N MET A 21 13.83 -11.82 -11.95
CA MET A 21 12.49 -12.11 -12.40
C MET A 21 11.62 -11.22 -11.53
N GLU A 22 11.31 -10.06 -12.08
CA GLU A 22 10.04 -9.37 -11.94
C GLU A 22 8.96 -10.44 -12.07
N ARG A 23 8.69 -11.11 -10.95
CA ARG A 23 7.63 -12.07 -10.81
C ARG A 23 6.41 -11.19 -10.88
N ALA A 24 5.89 -10.98 -12.10
CA ALA A 24 4.60 -10.38 -12.32
C ALA A 24 3.67 -10.98 -11.24
N PRO A 25 3.14 -10.18 -10.31
CA PRO A 25 2.35 -10.71 -9.23
C PRO A 25 1.27 -11.59 -9.85
N ARG A 26 1.26 -12.88 -9.49
CA ARG A 26 0.18 -13.76 -9.94
C ARG A 26 -1.11 -13.04 -9.58
N LEU A 27 -2.07 -12.97 -10.51
CA LEU A 27 -3.30 -12.21 -10.33
C LEU A 27 -3.96 -12.46 -8.95
N GLY A 28 -3.89 -13.70 -8.45
CA GLY A 28 -4.32 -14.06 -7.09
C GLY A 28 -3.61 -13.31 -5.96
N ALA A 29 -2.28 -13.18 -6.01
CA ALA A 29 -1.53 -12.41 -5.00
C ALA A 29 -1.94 -10.92 -5.02
N ARG A 30 -2.23 -10.36 -6.20
CA ARG A 30 -2.71 -8.97 -6.29
C ARG A 30 -4.12 -8.83 -5.71
N GLU A 31 -5.01 -9.78 -5.96
CA GLU A 31 -6.36 -9.80 -5.37
C GLU A 31 -6.32 -9.93 -3.84
N ASP A 32 -5.39 -10.74 -3.31
CA ASP A 32 -5.14 -10.87 -1.87
C ASP A 32 -4.67 -9.53 -1.26
N TRP A 33 -3.78 -8.80 -1.94
CA TRP A 33 -3.34 -7.47 -1.47
C TRP A 33 -4.43 -6.40 -1.56
N VAL A 34 -5.32 -6.51 -2.54
CA VAL A 34 -6.50 -5.64 -2.63
C VAL A 34 -7.46 -5.92 -1.48
N ALA A 35 -7.71 -7.19 -1.14
CA ALA A 35 -8.51 -7.56 0.01
C ALA A 35 -7.88 -7.05 1.31
N ALA A 36 -6.57 -7.26 1.51
CA ALA A 36 -5.84 -6.75 2.67
C ALA A 36 -5.87 -5.21 2.77
N ALA A 37 -5.81 -4.50 1.63
CA ALA A 37 -5.96 -3.05 1.61
C ALA A 37 -7.38 -2.59 1.99
N MET A 38 -8.42 -3.36 1.62
CA MET A 38 -9.79 -3.09 2.03
C MET A 38 -9.99 -3.36 3.51
N ASP A 39 -9.44 -4.46 4.05
CA ASP A 39 -9.51 -4.78 5.49
C ASP A 39 -8.80 -3.72 6.34
N ALA A 40 -7.59 -3.30 5.93
CA ALA A 40 -6.88 -2.21 6.61
C ALA A 40 -7.65 -0.88 6.54
N LEU A 41 -8.37 -0.63 5.45
CA LEU A 41 -9.21 0.55 5.33
C LEU A 41 -10.47 0.47 6.20
N ASP A 42 -11.05 -0.72 6.35
CA ASP A 42 -12.17 -0.97 7.26
C ASP A 42 -11.75 -0.74 8.71
N GLU A 43 -10.57 -1.22 9.11
CA GLU A 43 -9.96 -0.95 10.43
C GLU A 43 -9.80 0.56 10.68
N ILE A 44 -9.31 1.32 9.69
CA ILE A 44 -9.27 2.80 9.78
C ILE A 44 -10.68 3.37 9.93
N GLY A 45 -11.65 2.84 9.18
CA GLY A 45 -13.07 3.20 9.24
C GLY A 45 -13.68 3.01 10.64
N GLU A 46 -13.40 1.88 11.29
CA GLU A 46 -13.82 1.61 12.67
C GLU A 46 -13.18 2.58 13.65
N ILE A 47 -11.88 2.87 13.48
CA ILE A 47 -11.16 3.84 14.32
C ILE A 47 -11.82 5.22 14.24
N VAL A 48 -12.12 5.72 13.03
CA VAL A 48 -12.75 7.06 12.86
C VAL A 48 -14.23 7.11 13.20
N SER A 49 -14.93 5.96 13.18
CA SER A 49 -16.33 5.86 13.59
C SER A 49 -16.51 6.03 15.11
N ASN A 50 -15.42 5.92 15.88
CA ASN A 50 -15.44 6.29 17.30
C ASN A 50 -15.67 7.80 17.45
N GLN A 51 -16.49 8.18 18.44
CA GLN A 51 -16.85 9.58 18.73
C GLN A 51 -15.62 10.49 18.99
N CYS A 52 -14.46 9.90 19.29
CA CYS A 52 -13.18 10.58 19.42
C CYS A 52 -12.78 11.42 18.21
N PHE A 53 -13.17 11.03 16.98
CA PHE A 53 -12.89 11.83 15.78
C PHE A 53 -14.01 12.83 15.45
N SER A 54 -15.14 12.76 16.15
CA SER A 54 -16.19 13.79 16.08
C SER A 54 -15.91 14.98 17.02
N HIS A 55 -15.13 14.75 18.07
CA HIS A 55 -14.77 15.76 19.07
C HIS A 55 -13.25 15.79 19.30
N PRO A 56 -12.53 16.84 18.87
CA PRO A 56 -11.08 16.91 19.01
C PRO A 56 -10.61 16.81 20.47
N ASP A 57 -11.42 17.27 21.43
CA ASP A 57 -11.13 17.17 22.87
C ASP A 57 -11.18 15.73 23.41
N ALA A 58 -11.93 14.85 22.75
CA ALA A 58 -12.05 13.43 23.09
C ALA A 58 -11.02 12.55 22.36
N LEU A 59 -10.18 13.15 21.50
CA LEU A 59 -9.14 12.44 20.77
C LEU A 59 -8.01 12.06 21.73
N THR A 60 -7.73 10.77 21.86
CA THR A 60 -6.65 10.25 22.71
C THR A 60 -5.43 9.88 21.90
N GLN A 61 -4.24 9.96 22.50
CA GLN A 61 -2.99 9.55 21.84
C GLN A 61 -3.07 8.12 21.29
N ASP A 62 -3.62 7.19 22.07
CA ASP A 62 -3.79 5.79 21.67
C ASP A 62 -4.56 5.64 20.34
N ARG A 63 -5.65 6.39 20.18
CA ARG A 63 -6.44 6.40 18.93
C ARG A 63 -5.69 7.00 17.75
N ILE A 64 -4.90 8.04 17.97
CA ILE A 64 -4.05 8.63 16.92
C ILE A 64 -2.98 7.62 16.51
N THR A 65 -2.37 6.92 17.47
CA THR A 65 -1.38 5.87 17.21
C THR A 65 -2.00 4.67 16.49
N ALA A 66 -3.17 4.20 16.90
CA ALA A 66 -3.91 3.14 16.22
C ALA A 66 -4.21 3.52 14.76
N TYR A 67 -4.66 4.76 14.53
CA TYR A 67 -4.87 5.28 13.18
C TYR A 67 -3.58 5.28 12.36
N ALA A 68 -2.45 5.71 12.94
CA ALA A 68 -1.15 5.72 12.26
C ALA A 68 -0.69 4.31 11.87
N LEU A 69 -0.86 3.32 12.75
CA LEU A 69 -0.50 1.93 12.47
C LEU A 69 -1.34 1.35 11.33
N ALA A 70 -2.65 1.58 11.35
CA ALA A 70 -3.55 1.12 10.30
C ALA A 70 -3.25 1.83 8.96
N LEU A 71 -2.92 3.13 8.99
CA LEU A 71 -2.49 3.89 7.81
C LEU A 71 -1.20 3.35 7.19
N MET A 72 -0.22 2.96 8.01
CA MET A 72 1.02 2.32 7.52
C MET A 72 0.72 0.98 6.84
N ARG A 73 -0.12 0.13 7.46
CA ARG A 73 -0.55 -1.14 6.85
C ARG A 73 -1.29 -0.94 5.53
N LEU A 74 -2.20 0.05 5.47
CA LEU A 74 -2.90 0.40 4.24
C LEU A 74 -1.92 0.80 3.14
N ARG A 75 -0.89 1.61 3.46
CA ARG A 75 0.15 2.01 2.51
C ARG A 75 0.94 0.82 1.99
N GLU A 76 1.32 -0.12 2.85
CA GLU A 76 2.04 -1.33 2.47
C GLU A 76 1.21 -2.20 1.52
N CYS A 77 -0.06 -2.42 1.86
CA CYS A 77 -0.99 -3.18 1.00
C CYS A 77 -1.23 -2.46 -0.33
N ALA A 78 -1.39 -1.12 -0.30
CA ALA A 78 -1.54 -0.30 -1.49
C ALA A 78 -0.32 -0.40 -2.41
N SER A 79 0.89 -0.38 -1.84
CA SER A 79 2.14 -0.58 -2.58
C SER A 79 2.19 -1.96 -3.24
N ALA A 80 1.90 -3.02 -2.47
CA ALA A 80 1.89 -4.39 -2.99
C ALA A 80 0.82 -4.61 -4.08
N ALA A 81 -0.30 -3.88 -4.02
CA ALA A 81 -1.37 -3.91 -5.02
C ALA A 81 -1.11 -3.00 -6.25
N GLY A 82 -0.09 -2.12 -6.19
CA GLY A 82 0.25 -1.15 -7.23
C GLY A 82 -0.66 0.10 -7.25
N PHE A 83 -1.24 0.48 -6.11
CA PHE A 83 -2.12 1.65 -5.97
C PHE A 83 -1.33 2.94 -5.66
N GLU A 84 -0.55 3.42 -6.61
CA GLU A 84 0.29 4.62 -6.51
C GLU A 84 -0.46 5.87 -5.99
N ARG A 85 -1.70 6.09 -6.45
CA ARG A 85 -2.50 7.24 -6.01
C ARG A 85 -2.91 7.12 -4.54
N LEU A 86 -3.25 5.91 -4.11
CA LEU A 86 -3.61 5.64 -2.72
C LEU A 86 -2.39 5.79 -1.81
N MET A 87 -1.21 5.34 -2.25
CA MET A 87 0.05 5.54 -1.51
C MET A 87 0.34 7.02 -1.28
N LYS A 88 0.25 7.85 -2.33
CA LYS A 88 0.47 9.30 -2.21
C LYS A 88 -0.53 9.97 -1.26
N ALA A 89 -1.77 9.51 -1.27
CA ALA A 89 -2.80 9.99 -0.34
C ALA A 89 -2.47 9.57 1.11
N CYS A 90 -2.00 8.33 1.32
CA CYS A 90 -1.52 7.87 2.63
C CYS A 90 -0.33 8.70 3.12
N ASP A 91 0.64 9.00 2.26
CA ASP A 91 1.83 9.80 2.61
C ASP A 91 1.45 11.23 3.03
N ALA A 92 0.54 11.88 2.28
CA ALA A 92 0.03 13.20 2.64
C ALA A 92 -0.71 13.19 3.99
N LEU A 93 -1.47 12.13 4.25
CA LEU A 93 -2.19 11.98 5.52
C LEU A 93 -1.25 11.67 6.68
N ALA A 94 -0.20 10.88 6.44
CA ALA A 94 0.80 10.54 7.44
C ALA A 94 1.46 11.80 8.03
N VAL A 95 1.74 12.83 7.22
CA VAL A 95 2.22 14.13 7.72
C VAL A 95 1.25 14.75 8.72
N THR A 96 -0.06 14.66 8.46
CA THR A 96 -1.10 15.19 9.35
C THR A 96 -1.17 14.38 10.64
N VAL A 97 -1.11 13.05 10.55
CA VAL A 97 -1.15 12.14 11.70
C VAL A 97 0.10 12.29 12.56
N SER A 98 1.30 12.41 11.98
CA SER A 98 2.54 12.66 12.72
C SER A 98 2.46 13.95 13.53
N ARG A 99 1.92 15.03 12.97
CA ARG A 99 1.71 16.28 13.72
C ARG A 99 0.74 16.10 14.89
N LEU A 100 -0.28 15.25 14.74
CA LEU A 100 -1.22 14.94 15.83
C LEU A 100 -0.58 14.06 16.91
N ILE A 101 0.37 13.19 16.54
CA ILE A 101 1.17 12.40 17.49
C ILE A 101 2.11 13.30 18.29
N GLU A 102 2.77 14.24 17.63
CA GLU A 102 3.71 15.19 18.26
C GLU A 102 2.99 16.20 19.15
N ASP A 103 1.88 16.75 18.68
CA ASP A 103 1.08 17.74 19.39
C ASP A 103 -0.42 17.47 19.21
N ARG A 104 -1.01 16.82 20.19
CA ARG A 104 -2.46 16.58 20.24
C ARG A 104 -3.27 17.87 20.29
N SER A 105 -2.74 18.96 20.86
CA SER A 105 -3.47 20.23 20.93
C SER A 105 -3.70 20.86 19.56
N CYS A 106 -2.97 20.40 18.54
CA CYS A 106 -3.21 20.78 17.16
C CYS A 106 -4.44 20.08 16.55
N ALA A 107 -5.08 19.14 17.26
CA ALA A 107 -6.31 18.50 16.82
C ALA A 107 -7.43 19.54 16.71
N CYS A 108 -7.99 19.67 15.51
CA CYS A 108 -9.15 20.51 15.24
C CYS A 108 -10.17 19.71 14.44
N ARG A 109 -11.40 20.22 14.41
CA ARG A 109 -12.51 19.58 13.71
C ARG A 109 -12.18 19.31 12.23
N GLU A 110 -11.53 20.26 11.56
CA GLU A 110 -11.13 20.13 10.15
C GLU A 110 -10.17 18.95 9.90
N LYS A 111 -9.18 18.76 10.78
CA LYS A 111 -8.25 17.62 10.68
C LYS A 111 -8.95 16.30 10.92
N CYS A 112 -9.82 16.22 11.93
CA CYS A 112 -10.56 14.99 12.21
C CYS A 112 -11.54 14.66 11.07
N GLU A 113 -12.17 15.68 10.48
CA GLU A 113 -13.02 15.51 9.30
C GLU A 113 -12.20 15.08 8.08
N ALA A 114 -10.99 15.60 7.88
CA ALA A 114 -10.09 15.16 6.82
C ALA A 114 -9.70 13.67 6.97
N LEU A 115 -9.40 13.22 8.19
CA LEU A 115 -9.11 11.79 8.48
C LEU A 115 -10.31 10.90 8.21
N THR A 116 -11.52 11.39 8.47
CA THR A 116 -12.78 10.66 8.21
C THR A 116 -13.08 10.61 6.71
N ARG A 117 -12.99 11.75 6.01
CA ARG A 117 -13.21 11.85 4.56
C ARG A 117 -12.20 11.04 3.76
N PHE A 118 -10.97 10.91 4.26
CA PHE A 118 -9.95 10.07 3.64
C PHE A 118 -10.42 8.62 3.48
N VAL A 119 -11.13 8.05 4.46
CA VAL A 119 -11.59 6.66 4.41
C VAL A 119 -12.51 6.44 3.21
N VAL A 120 -13.50 7.31 3.06
CA VAL A 120 -14.44 7.29 1.91
C VAL A 120 -13.70 7.46 0.60
N HIS A 121 -12.73 8.37 0.55
CA HIS A 121 -11.95 8.62 -0.66
C HIS A 121 -11.07 7.42 -1.05
N ALA A 122 -10.39 6.81 -0.09
CA ALA A 122 -9.56 5.63 -0.29
C ALA A 122 -10.40 4.43 -0.77
N GLN A 123 -11.60 4.25 -0.22
CA GLN A 123 -12.50 3.18 -0.61
C GLN A 123 -12.92 3.32 -2.08
N ALA A 124 -13.31 4.53 -2.49
CA ALA A 124 -13.64 4.83 -3.87
C ALA A 124 -12.47 4.57 -4.82
N MET A 125 -11.24 4.93 -4.43
CA MET A 125 -10.03 4.70 -5.24
C MET A 125 -9.75 3.21 -5.47
N ILE A 126 -9.92 2.37 -4.44
CA ILE A 126 -9.73 0.91 -4.56
C ILE A 126 -10.84 0.32 -5.45
N GLN A 127 -12.10 0.70 -5.23
CA GLN A 127 -13.22 0.21 -6.04
C GLN A 127 -13.08 0.57 -7.53
N MET A 128 -12.74 1.83 -7.85
CA MET A 128 -12.51 2.24 -9.23
C MET A 128 -11.36 1.48 -9.88
N SER A 129 -10.30 1.19 -9.14
CA SER A 129 -9.12 0.49 -9.66
C SER A 129 -9.41 -0.99 -9.93
N THR A 130 -10.22 -1.64 -9.08
CA THR A 130 -10.66 -3.03 -9.27
C THR A 130 -11.69 -3.16 -10.40
N GLU A 131 -12.61 -2.21 -10.54
CA GLU A 131 -13.58 -2.20 -11.64
C GLU A 131 -12.89 -1.97 -12.99
N SER A 132 -11.92 -1.05 -13.04
CA SER A 132 -11.11 -0.81 -14.25
C SER A 132 -10.34 -2.07 -14.64
N ALA A 133 -9.73 -2.77 -13.68
CA ALA A 133 -9.02 -4.02 -13.92
C ALA A 133 -9.94 -5.12 -14.49
N LYS A 134 -11.15 -5.27 -13.96
CA LYS A 134 -12.18 -6.22 -14.45
C LYS A 134 -12.64 -5.91 -15.89
N ARG A 135 -12.72 -4.63 -16.26
CA ARG A 135 -13.09 -4.23 -17.63
C ARG A 135 -11.99 -4.55 -18.64
N HIS A 136 -10.72 -4.41 -18.27
CA HIS A 136 -9.59 -4.76 -19.15
C HIS A 136 -9.46 -6.26 -19.41
N THR A 137 -9.85 -7.12 -18.46
CA THR A 137 -9.87 -8.58 -18.65
C THR A 137 -11.03 -9.08 -19.51
N ARG A 138 -12.05 -8.24 -19.76
CA ARG A 138 -13.23 -8.56 -20.58
C ARG A 138 -13.16 -8.12 -22.04
N ARG A 139 -11.99 -7.72 -22.56
CA ARG A 139 -11.84 -7.52 -24.02
C ARG A 139 -11.79 -8.89 -24.71
N PRO A 140 -12.77 -9.26 -25.54
CA PRO A 140 -12.67 -10.49 -26.32
C PRO A 140 -11.52 -10.31 -27.31
N LEU A 141 -10.64 -11.29 -27.39
CA LEU A 141 -9.73 -11.48 -28.52
C LEU A 141 -10.60 -11.74 -29.75
N ILE A 142 -10.97 -10.68 -30.47
CA ILE A 142 -11.56 -10.81 -31.81
C ILE A 142 -10.38 -11.16 -32.73
N SER A 143 -10.19 -12.45 -32.97
CA SER A 143 -9.33 -12.93 -34.04
C SER A 143 -9.89 -12.43 -35.38
N PRO A 144 -9.09 -11.80 -36.26
CA PRO A 144 -9.54 -11.51 -37.61
C PRO A 144 -9.71 -12.82 -38.40
N PRO A 145 -10.74 -12.96 -39.25
CA PRO A 145 -10.89 -14.14 -40.09
C PRO A 145 -9.76 -14.21 -41.13
N LEU A 146 -9.13 -15.37 -41.25
CA LEU A 146 -8.21 -15.71 -42.34
C LEU A 146 -8.96 -15.57 -43.68
N PRO A 147 -8.36 -14.95 -44.71
CA PRO A 147 -8.94 -14.97 -46.04
C PRO A 147 -8.92 -16.41 -46.58
N ALA A 148 -10.09 -16.88 -47.03
CA ALA A 148 -10.22 -18.11 -47.81
C ALA A 148 -9.64 -17.88 -49.22
N GLU A 149 -9.10 -18.98 -49.77
CA GLU A 149 -8.41 -19.15 -51.06
C GLU A 149 -9.00 -18.38 -52.26
#